data_AF-A0A7C2MF95-F1
#
_entry.id   AF-A0A7C2MF95-F1
#
_cell.length_a   1.000
_cell.length_b   1.000
_cell.length_c   1.000
_cell.angle_alpha   90.00
_cell.angle_beta   90.00
_cell.angle_gamma   90.00
#
_symmetry.space_group_name_H-M   'P 1'
#
loop_
_entity.id
_entity.type
_entity.pdbx_description
1 polymer ?
#
loop_
_entity_poly.entity_id
_entity_poly.type
_entity_poly.pdbx_seq_one_letter_code
_entity_poly.pdbx_strand_id
1 'polypeptide(L)'
;MVTGQVKAGRVLLFLPPKRATIRIRHKRRTLMASPFPGMDPYLEGEMWQEFHETLASAIRTQLMPHLTPKYVALLAKRYVLDRPALSIEAVPSERVIYPDVHVVAPPRAAPISTPSNVDVAVAEPAVEVVSPMTEEVPVLSVEIRDVAGRRLVTLIEILSPVNKHGEGWREYDLRRIDILKTATHLLEIDLLRQGQRIQLVGELPPASYYVYLSRWQRRPFTQVWPISLREPLPTVPVPLLPPDPDVPLDLQAAVQACFDLVGYERLLNYADSPPPPALGEEDAAWVADRLRAAGWREAPAKGQHEKE
;
A
#
# COMPACT_ATOMS: atom_id res chain seq x y z
N MET A 1 40.19 -90.96 -12.46
CA MET A 1 41.30 -90.26 -13.13
C MET A 1 40.72 -89.41 -14.25
N VAL A 2 41.39 -88.30 -14.56
CA VAL A 2 41.10 -87.32 -15.62
C VAL A 2 40.09 -86.23 -15.25
N THR A 3 40.66 -85.23 -14.61
CA THR A 3 40.37 -83.79 -14.63
C THR A 3 39.77 -83.25 -15.93
N GLY A 4 38.67 -82.50 -15.82
CA GLY A 4 38.13 -81.65 -16.88
C GLY A 4 37.82 -80.26 -16.33
N GLN A 5 38.59 -79.27 -16.74
CA GLN A 5 38.40 -77.86 -16.39
C GLN A 5 37.07 -77.33 -16.92
N VAL A 6 36.35 -76.58 -16.08
CA VAL A 6 35.26 -75.71 -16.52
C VAL A 6 35.57 -74.29 -16.04
N LYS A 7 35.81 -73.40 -17.00
CA LYS A 7 36.02 -71.96 -16.83
C LYS A 7 34.77 -71.32 -16.21
N ALA A 8 34.92 -70.70 -15.04
CA ALA A 8 33.89 -69.88 -14.43
C ALA A 8 33.73 -68.55 -15.19
N GLY A 9 32.51 -68.31 -15.69
CA GLY A 9 32.09 -67.07 -16.34
C GLY A 9 32.09 -65.90 -15.36
N ARG A 10 32.69 -64.79 -15.81
CA ARG A 10 32.81 -63.53 -15.06
C ARG A 10 31.52 -62.74 -15.23
N VAL A 11 30.69 -62.67 -14.18
CA VAL A 11 29.49 -61.82 -14.14
C VAL A 11 29.94 -60.36 -14.03
N LEU A 12 29.66 -59.58 -15.07
CA LEU A 12 29.94 -58.14 -15.11
C LEU A 12 28.80 -57.40 -14.40
N LEU A 13 29.00 -57.03 -13.14
CA LEU A 13 28.11 -56.14 -12.39
C LEU A 13 28.21 -54.72 -12.97
N PHE A 14 27.16 -54.29 -13.67
CA PHE A 14 26.98 -52.91 -14.12
C PHE A 14 26.73 -51.98 -12.92
N LEU A 15 27.70 -51.13 -12.60
CA LEU A 15 27.46 -49.96 -11.73
C LEU A 15 26.77 -48.85 -12.55
N PRO A 16 25.72 -48.18 -12.03
CA PRO A 16 25.14 -47.02 -12.69
C PRO A 16 26.08 -45.80 -12.61
N PRO A 17 26.06 -44.89 -13.60
CA PRO A 17 26.94 -43.74 -13.63
C PRO A 17 26.60 -42.73 -12.54
N LYS A 18 27.64 -42.20 -11.87
CA LYS A 18 27.54 -41.12 -10.88
C LYS A 18 26.94 -39.87 -11.55
N ARG A 19 25.72 -39.49 -11.18
CA ARG A 19 25.13 -38.20 -11.58
C ARG A 19 25.97 -37.07 -10.98
N ALA A 20 26.66 -36.31 -11.83
CA ALA A 20 27.26 -35.04 -11.45
C ALA A 20 26.13 -34.09 -11.03
N THR A 21 26.02 -33.81 -9.75
CA THR A 21 25.09 -32.80 -9.23
C THR A 21 25.63 -31.43 -9.63
N ILE A 22 25.08 -30.84 -10.69
CA ILE A 22 25.27 -29.43 -10.99
C ILE A 22 24.65 -28.65 -9.82
N ARG A 23 25.47 -28.23 -8.87
CA ARG A 23 25.08 -27.22 -7.88
C ARG A 23 24.96 -25.90 -8.63
N ILE A 24 23.77 -25.64 -9.16
CA ILE A 24 23.36 -24.30 -9.56
C ILE A 24 23.42 -23.48 -8.26
N ARG A 25 24.52 -22.75 -8.06
CA ARG A 25 24.56 -21.65 -7.09
C ARG A 25 23.51 -20.66 -7.58
N HIS A 26 22.28 -20.82 -7.09
CA HIS A 26 21.35 -19.72 -7.04
C HIS A 26 22.06 -18.69 -6.17
N LYS A 27 22.66 -17.69 -6.81
CA LYS A 27 22.93 -16.41 -6.17
C LYS A 27 21.55 -16.02 -5.65
N ARG A 28 21.31 -16.20 -4.34
CA ARG A 28 20.13 -15.63 -3.69
C ARG A 28 20.20 -14.16 -4.07
N ARG A 29 19.43 -13.72 -5.07
CA ARG A 29 18.97 -12.34 -5.10
C ARG A 29 18.26 -12.24 -3.77
N THR A 30 18.90 -11.59 -2.81
CA THR A 30 18.23 -11.10 -1.61
C THR A 30 16.93 -10.49 -2.12
N LEU A 31 15.79 -11.04 -1.70
CA LEU A 31 14.49 -10.39 -1.84
C LEU A 31 14.73 -8.94 -1.43
N MET A 32 14.69 -8.02 -2.39
CA MET A 32 15.10 -6.65 -2.12
C MET A 32 13.93 -6.02 -1.40
N ALA A 33 13.98 -6.05 -0.07
CA ALA A 33 13.14 -5.23 0.78
C ALA A 33 13.24 -3.76 0.36
N SER A 34 12.27 -2.96 0.80
CA SER A 34 12.33 -1.50 0.62
C SER A 34 13.72 -0.96 0.97
N PRO A 35 14.27 -0.01 0.19
CA PRO A 35 15.55 0.62 0.54
C PRO A 35 15.46 1.51 1.79
N PHE A 36 14.26 1.73 2.32
CA PHE A 36 14.01 2.52 3.52
C PHE A 36 13.86 1.62 4.76
N PRO A 37 14.30 2.09 5.94
CA PRO A 37 14.19 1.34 7.18
C PRO A 37 12.74 1.19 7.69
N GLY A 38 11.87 2.13 7.26
CA GLY A 38 10.48 2.26 7.67
C GLY A 38 9.53 2.21 6.49
N MET A 39 8.68 3.23 6.41
CA MET A 39 7.81 3.46 5.26
C MET A 39 8.62 3.88 4.02
N ASP A 40 8.22 3.39 2.85
CA ASP A 40 8.76 3.83 1.57
C ASP A 40 7.95 5.01 1.04
N PRO A 41 8.52 6.24 0.95
CA PRO A 41 7.76 7.42 0.56
C PRO A 41 7.29 7.37 -0.90
N TYR A 42 7.85 6.48 -1.74
CA TYR A 42 7.43 6.30 -3.13
C TYR A 42 6.10 5.56 -3.27
N LEU A 43 5.66 4.84 -2.24
CA LEU A 43 4.34 4.18 -2.22
C LEU A 43 3.18 5.17 -2.20
N GLU A 44 3.42 6.41 -1.78
CA GLU A 44 2.40 7.46 -1.59
C GLU A 44 1.84 8.03 -2.91
N GLY A 45 2.24 7.47 -4.05
CA GLY A 45 1.75 7.83 -5.38
C GLY A 45 0.72 6.82 -5.91
N GLU A 46 0.87 6.44 -7.18
CA GLU A 46 -0.09 5.58 -7.89
C GLU A 46 -0.29 4.20 -7.24
N MET A 47 0.74 3.68 -6.57
CA MET A 47 0.69 2.38 -5.91
C MET A 47 -0.02 2.40 -4.56
N TRP A 48 -0.46 3.57 -4.06
CA TRP A 48 -1.05 3.67 -2.74
C TRP A 48 -2.28 2.77 -2.58
N GLN A 49 -3.16 2.74 -3.58
CA GLN A 49 -4.41 1.98 -3.49
C GLN A 49 -4.15 0.48 -3.31
N GLU A 50 -3.26 -0.08 -4.13
CA GLU A 50 -2.83 -1.48 -4.02
C GLU A 50 -2.12 -1.74 -2.67
N PHE A 51 -1.25 -0.82 -2.24
CA PHE A 51 -0.55 -0.91 -0.95
C PHE A 51 -1.52 -0.86 0.24
N HIS A 52 -2.53 0.00 0.18
CA HIS A 52 -3.55 0.14 1.19
C HIS A 52 -4.33 -1.16 1.39
N GLU A 53 -4.74 -1.79 0.29
CA GLU A 53 -5.51 -3.03 0.32
C GLU A 53 -4.69 -4.20 0.85
N THR A 54 -3.46 -4.33 0.37
CA THR A 54 -2.53 -5.38 0.83
C THR A 54 -2.13 -5.18 2.29
N LEU A 55 -1.93 -3.94 2.75
CA LEU A 55 -1.64 -3.62 4.14
C LEU A 55 -2.80 -4.01 5.07
N ALA A 56 -4.04 -3.74 4.68
CA ALA A 56 -5.21 -4.17 5.45
C ALA A 56 -5.23 -5.70 5.62
N SER A 57 -4.93 -6.44 4.54
CA SER A 57 -4.84 -7.91 4.58
C SER A 57 -3.66 -8.41 5.44
N ALA A 58 -2.50 -7.75 5.38
CA ALA A 58 -1.33 -8.06 6.18
C ALA A 58 -1.60 -7.85 7.68
N ILE A 59 -2.22 -6.72 8.05
CA ILE A 59 -2.65 -6.41 9.42
C ILE A 59 -3.61 -7.50 9.93
N ARG A 60 -4.65 -7.85 9.16
CA ARG A 60 -5.57 -8.93 9.53
C ARG A 60 -4.81 -10.24 9.76
N THR A 61 -3.92 -10.62 8.84
CA THR A 61 -3.13 -11.86 8.94
C THR A 61 -2.28 -11.89 10.20
N GLN A 62 -1.66 -10.76 10.55
CA GLN A 62 -0.83 -10.62 11.76
C GLN A 62 -1.66 -10.73 13.04
N LEU A 63 -2.86 -10.14 13.07
CA LEU A 63 -3.70 -10.09 14.27
C LEU A 63 -4.45 -11.39 14.53
N MET A 64 -4.93 -12.08 13.49
CA MET A 64 -5.80 -13.25 13.63
C MET A 64 -5.30 -14.32 14.63
N PRO A 65 -4.02 -14.73 14.63
CA PRO A 65 -3.50 -15.72 15.59
C PRO A 65 -3.66 -15.32 17.07
N HIS A 66 -3.70 -14.02 17.36
CA HIS A 66 -3.83 -13.48 18.72
C HIS A 66 -5.29 -13.23 19.14
N LEU A 67 -6.21 -13.23 18.18
CA LEU A 67 -7.63 -12.93 18.40
C LEU A 67 -8.46 -14.19 18.69
N THR A 68 -8.03 -15.35 18.20
CA THR A 68 -8.77 -16.60 18.37
C THR A 68 -8.74 -17.11 19.82
N PRO A 69 -9.84 -17.70 20.32
CA PRO A 69 -11.13 -17.93 19.64
C PRO A 69 -12.17 -16.81 19.84
N LYS A 70 -11.91 -15.82 20.71
CA LYS A 70 -12.92 -14.86 21.18
C LYS A 70 -13.24 -13.77 20.15
N TYR A 71 -12.25 -13.36 19.36
CA TYR A 71 -12.37 -12.25 18.43
C TYR A 71 -12.07 -12.69 17.00
N VAL A 72 -12.55 -11.90 16.04
CA VAL A 72 -12.24 -12.04 14.62
C VAL A 72 -11.87 -10.67 14.04
N ALA A 73 -10.87 -10.63 13.17
CA ALA A 73 -10.54 -9.47 12.36
C ALA A 73 -11.15 -9.61 10.95
N LEU A 74 -12.01 -8.68 10.56
CA LEU A 74 -12.69 -8.64 9.27
C LEU A 74 -12.19 -7.44 8.45
N LEU A 75 -12.10 -7.59 7.14
CA LEU A 75 -11.89 -6.46 6.24
C LEU A 75 -13.24 -5.84 5.90
N ALA A 76 -13.41 -4.56 6.19
CA ALA A 76 -14.59 -3.79 5.84
C ALA A 76 -14.23 -2.80 4.72
N LYS A 77 -14.98 -2.87 3.61
CA LYS A 77 -14.81 -2.02 2.43
C LYS A 77 -15.86 -0.90 2.45
N ARG A 78 -15.41 0.34 2.24
CA ARG A 78 -16.27 1.51 1.98
C ARG A 78 -15.89 2.13 0.65
N TYR A 79 -16.79 2.92 0.07
CA TYR A 79 -16.52 3.74 -1.10
C TYR A 79 -16.57 5.21 -0.66
N VAL A 80 -15.54 5.97 -0.99
CA VAL A 80 -15.43 7.40 -0.70
C VAL A 80 -15.51 8.13 -2.02
N LEU A 81 -16.33 9.18 -2.08
CA LEU A 81 -16.49 9.98 -3.29
C LEU A 81 -15.29 10.94 -3.44
N ASP A 82 -14.59 10.83 -4.55
CA ASP A 82 -13.50 11.73 -4.93
C ASP A 82 -13.91 12.65 -6.09
N ARG A 83 -13.52 13.92 -6.00
CA ARG A 83 -13.82 14.98 -6.98
C ARG A 83 -12.54 15.76 -7.34
N PRO A 84 -11.59 15.12 -8.04
CA PRO A 84 -10.25 15.68 -8.26
C PRO A 84 -10.25 16.97 -9.11
N ALA A 85 -11.28 17.19 -9.94
CA ALA A 85 -11.37 18.34 -10.84
C ALA A 85 -11.79 19.67 -10.17
N LEU A 86 -12.24 19.65 -8.91
CA LEU A 86 -12.77 20.83 -8.20
C LEU A 86 -11.92 21.26 -7.00
N SER A 87 -10.86 20.52 -6.67
CA SER A 87 -9.93 20.85 -5.59
C SER A 87 -8.89 21.88 -6.06
N ILE A 88 -8.96 23.09 -5.51
CA ILE A 88 -8.06 24.24 -5.81
C ILE A 88 -6.58 23.95 -5.45
N GLU A 89 -6.33 22.94 -4.60
CA GLU A 89 -5.01 22.58 -4.08
C GLU A 89 -4.40 21.31 -4.71
N ALA A 90 -5.13 20.64 -5.63
CA ALA A 90 -4.64 19.43 -6.27
C ALA A 90 -3.93 19.79 -7.58
N VAL A 91 -2.60 19.63 -7.62
CA VAL A 91 -1.93 19.33 -8.89
C VAL A 91 -2.61 18.07 -9.43
N PRO A 92 -3.06 18.01 -10.70
CA PRO A 92 -3.74 16.83 -11.21
C PRO A 92 -2.77 15.65 -11.09
N SER A 93 -3.02 14.77 -10.13
CA SER A 93 -2.37 13.46 -10.09
C SER A 93 -2.79 12.73 -11.35
N GLU A 94 -1.83 12.13 -12.04
CA GLU A 94 -2.06 11.35 -13.25
C GLU A 94 -3.15 10.30 -12.94
N ARG A 95 -4.25 10.38 -13.69
CA ARG A 95 -5.52 9.74 -13.34
C ARG A 95 -5.39 8.23 -13.46
N VAL A 96 -5.69 7.49 -12.39
CA VAL A 96 -5.94 6.05 -12.50
C VAL A 96 -7.44 5.83 -12.57
N ILE A 97 -7.97 5.83 -13.79
CA ILE A 97 -9.35 5.43 -14.06
C ILE A 97 -9.40 3.90 -13.94
N TYR A 98 -10.13 3.38 -12.94
CA TYR A 98 -10.47 1.96 -12.85
C TYR A 98 -11.87 1.76 -13.47
N PRO A 99 -12.00 1.30 -14.73
CA PRO A 99 -13.31 1.04 -15.30
C PRO A 99 -13.90 -0.25 -14.70
N ASP A 100 -15.08 -0.16 -14.09
CA ASP A 100 -15.77 -1.32 -13.52
C ASP A 100 -16.26 -2.32 -14.58
N VAL A 101 -16.42 -1.90 -15.84
CA VAL A 101 -16.82 -2.77 -16.97
C VAL A 101 -16.21 -2.24 -18.28
N HIS A 102 -15.44 -3.06 -18.98
CA HIS A 102 -14.96 -2.77 -20.34
C HIS A 102 -15.96 -3.33 -21.36
N VAL A 103 -16.83 -2.49 -21.93
CA VAL A 103 -17.66 -2.86 -23.09
C VAL A 103 -16.90 -2.48 -24.37
N VAL A 104 -16.26 -3.47 -25.00
CA VAL A 104 -15.75 -3.29 -26.38
C VAL A 104 -16.95 -3.29 -27.31
N ALA A 105 -17.39 -2.12 -27.75
CA ALA A 105 -18.28 -2.04 -28.90
C ALA A 105 -17.46 -2.47 -30.14
N PRO A 106 -17.89 -3.47 -30.93
CA PRO A 106 -17.23 -3.77 -32.19
C PRO A 106 -17.32 -2.54 -33.11
N PRO A 107 -16.30 -2.30 -33.97
CA PRO A 107 -16.30 -1.16 -34.87
C PRO A 107 -17.59 -1.16 -35.70
N ARG A 108 -18.38 -0.10 -35.54
CA ARG A 108 -19.61 0.12 -36.28
C ARG A 108 -19.27 0.14 -37.77
N ALA A 109 -19.75 -0.87 -38.49
CA ALA A 109 -19.64 -0.91 -39.95
C ALA A 109 -20.21 0.39 -40.54
N ALA A 110 -19.47 0.97 -41.48
CA ALA A 110 -19.84 2.22 -42.14
C ALA A 110 -21.25 2.11 -42.75
N PRO A 111 -22.14 3.09 -42.54
CA PRO A 111 -23.43 3.10 -43.20
C PRO A 111 -23.24 3.31 -44.70
N ILE A 112 -23.87 2.43 -45.49
CA ILE A 112 -23.98 2.56 -46.95
C ILE A 112 -24.80 3.83 -47.23
N SER A 113 -24.22 4.75 -47.98
CA SER A 113 -24.85 6.03 -48.31
C SER A 113 -26.01 5.84 -49.28
N THR A 114 -27.21 6.27 -48.90
CA THR A 114 -28.31 6.58 -49.82
C THR A 114 -28.58 8.09 -49.78
N PRO A 115 -28.68 8.79 -50.93
CA PRO A 115 -28.88 10.24 -50.92
C PRO A 115 -30.36 10.57 -50.75
N SER A 116 -30.71 11.33 -49.71
CA SER A 116 -31.91 12.16 -49.71
C SER A 116 -31.75 13.36 -48.77
N ASN A 117 -32.14 14.52 -49.31
CA ASN A 117 -32.23 15.86 -48.74
C ASN A 117 -32.79 15.90 -47.31
N VAL A 118 -32.15 16.62 -46.38
CA VAL A 118 -32.25 18.07 -46.08
C VAL A 118 -31.08 18.34 -45.12
N ASP A 119 -30.08 19.10 -45.55
CA ASP A 119 -28.87 19.32 -44.76
C ASP A 119 -29.11 20.47 -43.79
N VAL A 120 -29.65 20.15 -42.61
CA VAL A 120 -29.65 21.08 -41.48
C VAL A 120 -28.21 21.16 -40.99
N ALA A 121 -27.52 22.26 -41.29
CA ALA A 121 -26.18 22.51 -40.78
C ALA A 121 -26.21 22.51 -39.25
N VAL A 122 -25.81 21.39 -38.64
CA VAL A 122 -25.67 21.27 -37.20
C VAL A 122 -24.51 22.15 -36.79
N ALA A 123 -24.77 23.13 -35.93
CA ALA A 123 -23.71 23.98 -35.39
C ALA A 123 -22.72 23.11 -34.59
N GLU A 124 -21.44 23.17 -34.96
CA GLU A 124 -20.38 22.48 -34.22
C GLU A 124 -20.22 23.13 -32.82
N PRO A 125 -19.92 22.32 -31.78
CA PRO A 125 -19.75 22.85 -30.44
C PRO A 125 -18.60 23.87 -30.39
N ALA A 126 -18.86 25.04 -29.80
CA ALA A 126 -17.86 26.10 -29.71
C ALA A 126 -16.67 25.72 -28.81
N VAL A 127 -16.91 24.92 -27.78
CA VAL A 127 -15.88 24.42 -26.85
C VAL A 127 -16.35 23.07 -26.29
N GLU A 128 -15.43 22.12 -26.20
CA GLU A 128 -15.60 20.88 -25.44
C GLU A 128 -14.78 20.98 -24.15
N VAL A 129 -15.46 20.87 -23.00
CA VAL A 129 -14.84 20.97 -21.68
C VAL A 129 -15.10 19.70 -20.89
N VAL A 130 -14.11 19.24 -20.13
CA VAL A 130 -14.24 18.05 -19.27
C VAL A 130 -15.26 18.32 -18.16
N SER A 131 -16.30 17.50 -18.08
CA SER A 131 -17.26 17.54 -16.98
C SER A 131 -16.63 17.02 -15.69
N PRO A 132 -16.88 17.61 -14.52
CA PRO A 132 -16.41 17.08 -13.25
C PRO A 132 -17.15 15.77 -12.95
N MET A 133 -16.47 14.65 -13.11
CA MET A 133 -16.97 13.34 -12.71
C MET A 133 -16.58 13.06 -11.26
N THR A 134 -17.50 12.45 -10.51
CA THR A 134 -17.21 11.94 -9.17
C THR A 134 -16.79 10.48 -9.31
N GLU A 135 -15.70 10.09 -8.67
CA GLU A 135 -15.18 8.72 -8.67
C GLU A 135 -15.42 8.08 -7.30
N GLU A 136 -15.83 6.80 -7.28
CA GLU A 136 -15.98 6.04 -6.04
C GLU A 136 -14.68 5.27 -5.76
N VAL A 137 -13.91 5.73 -4.79
CA VAL A 137 -12.64 5.09 -4.42
C VAL A 137 -12.87 4.11 -3.26
N PRO A 138 -12.56 2.82 -3.44
CA PRO A 138 -12.69 1.85 -2.37
C PRO A 138 -11.63 2.06 -1.28
N VAL A 139 -12.02 1.99 -0.02
CA VAL A 139 -11.10 2.08 1.13
C VAL A 139 -11.38 0.95 2.10
N LEU A 140 -10.35 0.16 2.42
CA LEU A 140 -10.43 -0.91 3.42
C LEU A 140 -10.14 -0.43 4.85
N SER A 141 -10.75 -1.10 5.81
CA SER A 141 -10.45 -0.98 7.24
C SER A 141 -10.47 -2.38 7.87
N VAL A 142 -9.82 -2.54 9.02
CA VAL A 142 -9.83 -3.80 9.77
C VAL A 142 -10.72 -3.65 10.99
N GLU A 143 -11.80 -4.42 11.03
CA GLU A 143 -12.75 -4.47 12.13
C GLU A 143 -12.47 -5.66 13.03
N ILE A 144 -12.10 -5.42 14.28
CA ILE A 144 -12.03 -6.45 15.30
C ILE A 144 -13.38 -6.56 15.98
N ARG A 145 -14.00 -7.72 15.88
CA ARG A 145 -15.30 -8.01 16.47
C ARG A 145 -15.21 -9.14 17.48
N ASP A 146 -15.96 -9.01 18.56
CA ASP A 146 -16.25 -10.12 19.47
C ASP A 146 -17.15 -11.13 18.75
N VAL A 147 -16.78 -12.41 18.76
CA VAL A 147 -17.48 -13.48 18.05
C VAL A 147 -18.86 -13.74 18.68
N ALA A 148 -18.96 -13.68 20.01
CA ALA A 148 -20.18 -13.99 20.72
C ALA A 148 -21.29 -12.94 20.48
N GLY A 149 -20.95 -11.66 20.64
CA GLY A 149 -21.88 -10.54 20.53
C GLY A 149 -21.89 -9.83 19.17
N ARG A 150 -20.99 -10.20 18.24
CA ARG A 150 -20.76 -9.50 16.95
C ARG A 150 -20.48 -8.00 17.08
N ARG A 151 -20.09 -7.57 18.28
CA ARG A 151 -19.83 -6.18 18.63
C ARG A 151 -18.50 -5.75 18.02
N LEU A 152 -18.50 -4.58 17.38
CA LEU A 152 -17.26 -3.92 16.97
C LEU A 152 -16.50 -3.44 18.23
N VAL A 153 -15.31 -4.00 18.41
CA VAL A 153 -14.44 -3.72 19.56
C VAL A 153 -13.44 -2.65 19.18
N THR A 154 -12.72 -2.87 18.08
CA THR A 154 -11.68 -1.95 17.59
C THR A 154 -11.80 -1.80 16.09
N LEU A 155 -11.86 -0.56 15.63
CA LEU A 155 -11.74 -0.21 14.22
C LEU A 155 -10.30 0.26 13.96
N ILE A 156 -9.62 -0.44 13.06
CA ILE A 156 -8.32 -0.01 12.53
C ILE A 156 -8.56 0.60 11.16
N GLU A 157 -8.26 1.88 11.06
CA GLU A 157 -8.54 2.73 9.91
C GLU A 157 -7.22 3.12 9.26
N ILE A 158 -7.00 2.70 8.01
CA ILE A 158 -5.79 3.06 7.26
C ILE A 158 -6.20 4.26 6.41
N LEU A 159 -5.57 5.41 6.62
CA LEU A 159 -5.93 6.60 5.87
C LEU A 159 -5.56 6.44 4.39
N SER A 160 -6.44 6.92 3.52
CA SER A 160 -6.22 7.00 2.08
C SER A 160 -6.14 8.47 1.63
N PRO A 161 -5.57 8.79 0.46
CA PRO A 161 -5.48 10.16 -0.05
C PRO A 161 -6.84 10.86 -0.11
N VAL A 162 -7.89 10.12 -0.46
CA VAL A 162 -9.28 10.63 -0.51
C VAL A 162 -9.81 11.01 0.87
N ASN A 163 -9.29 10.43 1.96
CA ASN A 163 -9.68 10.82 3.33
C ASN A 163 -8.98 12.09 3.83
N LYS A 164 -8.08 12.70 3.03
CA LYS A 164 -7.22 13.80 3.48
C LYS A 164 -7.40 15.09 2.68
N HIS A 165 -8.34 15.12 1.72
CA HIS A 165 -8.62 16.30 0.89
C HIS A 165 -10.12 16.47 0.63
N GLY A 166 -10.52 17.68 0.23
CA GLY A 166 -11.84 17.95 -0.34
C GLY A 166 -13.04 17.49 0.50
N GLU A 167 -13.99 16.81 -0.15
CA GLU A 167 -15.18 16.26 0.48
C GLU A 167 -14.87 14.99 1.30
N GLY A 168 -13.96 14.14 0.83
CA GLY A 168 -13.60 12.90 1.53
C GLY A 168 -12.92 13.13 2.88
N TRP A 169 -12.21 14.25 3.08
CA TRP A 169 -11.76 14.69 4.41
C TRP A 169 -12.93 15.01 5.35
N ARG A 170 -13.93 15.76 4.86
CA ARG A 170 -15.12 16.10 5.68
C ARG A 170 -15.93 14.87 6.03
N GLU A 171 -16.11 13.96 5.07
CA GLU A 171 -16.77 12.67 5.30
C GLU A 171 -16.04 11.85 6.36
N TYR A 172 -14.71 11.78 6.26
CA TYR A 172 -13.89 11.06 7.23
C TYR A 172 -13.96 11.68 8.63
N ASP A 173 -13.90 13.01 8.74
CA ASP A 173 -13.99 13.71 10.04
C ASP A 173 -15.35 13.47 10.73
N LEU A 174 -16.45 13.53 9.98
CA LEU A 174 -17.78 13.19 10.49
C LEU A 174 -17.86 11.74 10.94
N ARG A 175 -17.38 10.79 10.13
CA ARG A 175 -17.31 9.37 10.49
C ARG A 175 -16.50 9.16 11.77
N ARG A 176 -15.35 9.84 11.88
CA ARG A 176 -14.50 9.81 13.07
C ARG A 176 -15.26 10.28 14.30
N ILE A 177 -15.95 11.42 14.22
CA ILE A 177 -16.80 11.94 15.31
C ILE A 177 -17.85 10.90 15.72
N ASP A 178 -18.49 10.23 14.77
CA ASP A 178 -19.52 9.23 15.06
C ASP A 178 -18.94 7.98 15.73
N ILE A 179 -17.80 7.48 15.28
CA ILE A 179 -17.10 6.37 15.95
C ILE A 179 -16.72 6.76 17.39
N LEU A 180 -16.26 7.99 17.60
CA LEU A 180 -15.88 8.51 18.93
C LEU A 180 -17.06 8.61 19.91
N LYS A 181 -18.32 8.60 19.43
CA LYS A 181 -19.52 8.51 20.28
C LYS A 181 -19.86 7.08 20.72
N THR A 182 -19.28 6.05 20.09
CA THR A 182 -19.57 4.63 20.37
C THR A 182 -18.57 4.02 21.35
N ALA A 183 -18.89 2.88 21.96
CA ALA A 183 -17.94 2.14 22.81
C ALA A 183 -16.99 1.23 21.99
N THR A 184 -16.41 1.79 20.93
CA THR A 184 -15.46 1.17 19.98
C THR A 184 -14.12 1.87 20.10
N HIS A 185 -13.00 1.16 20.13
CA HIS A 185 -11.67 1.78 20.02
C HIS A 185 -11.39 2.17 18.57
N LEU A 186 -10.68 3.27 18.35
CA LEU A 186 -10.29 3.72 17.01
C LEU A 186 -8.77 3.83 16.93
N LEU A 187 -8.17 3.02 16.06
CA LEU A 187 -6.75 3.05 15.72
C LEU A 187 -6.60 3.56 14.27
N GLU A 188 -6.04 4.74 14.08
CA GLU A 188 -5.93 5.39 12.78
C GLU A 188 -4.45 5.38 12.35
N ILE A 189 -4.15 4.84 11.18
CA ILE A 189 -2.81 4.69 10.63
C ILE A 189 -2.67 5.66 9.45
N ASP A 190 -1.90 6.74 9.64
CA ASP A 190 -1.62 7.76 8.63
C ASP A 190 -0.17 7.64 8.12
N LEU A 191 0.00 6.84 7.07
CA LEU A 191 1.27 6.64 6.38
C LEU A 191 1.39 7.51 5.11
N LEU A 192 0.64 8.62 5.03
CA LEU A 192 0.66 9.58 3.92
C LEU A 192 1.27 10.91 4.37
N ARG A 193 2.21 11.50 3.63
CA ARG A 193 2.76 12.82 3.90
C ARG A 193 1.82 13.94 3.43
N GLN A 194 1.14 13.71 2.31
CA GLN A 194 0.22 14.68 1.72
C GLN A 194 -1.13 14.72 2.46
N GLY A 195 -1.76 15.90 2.40
CA GLY A 195 -3.13 16.13 2.82
C GLY A 195 -3.28 16.50 4.29
N GLN A 196 -4.53 16.76 4.66
CA GLN A 196 -4.88 17.23 5.98
C GLN A 196 -4.62 16.13 7.03
N ARG A 197 -3.96 16.53 8.13
CA ARG A 197 -3.80 15.69 9.32
C ARG A 197 -5.08 15.70 10.15
N ILE A 198 -5.27 14.63 10.93
CA ILE A 198 -6.33 14.57 11.95
C ILE A 198 -6.14 15.72 12.93
N GLN A 199 -7.19 16.53 13.10
CA GLN A 199 -7.19 17.68 13.99
C GLN A 199 -7.45 17.22 15.42
N LEU A 200 -6.52 17.53 16.33
CA LEU A 200 -6.63 17.29 17.75
C LEU A 200 -6.48 18.60 18.51
N VAL A 201 -6.93 18.65 19.76
CA VAL A 201 -6.69 19.80 20.63
C VAL A 201 -5.24 19.75 21.09
N GLY A 202 -4.41 20.67 20.57
CA GLY A 202 -2.98 20.78 20.86
C GLY A 202 -2.12 20.57 19.61
N GLU A 203 -0.83 20.90 19.73
CA GLU A 203 0.14 20.72 18.64
C GLU A 203 0.76 19.33 18.70
N LEU A 204 0.80 18.65 17.55
CA LEU A 204 1.51 17.37 17.41
C LEU A 204 2.98 17.63 17.09
N PRO A 205 3.92 16.83 17.64
CA PRO A 205 5.31 16.88 17.22
C PRO A 205 5.41 16.64 15.70
N PRO A 206 6.24 17.42 14.98
CA PRO A 206 6.38 17.24 13.54
C PRO A 206 6.96 15.87 13.21
N ALA A 207 6.29 15.16 12.31
CA ALA A 207 6.68 13.85 11.81
C ALA A 207 6.11 13.60 10.42
N SER A 208 6.70 12.64 9.71
CA SER A 208 6.29 12.26 8.35
C SER A 208 4.98 11.47 8.36
N TYR A 209 4.84 10.59 9.36
CA TYR A 209 3.71 9.68 9.52
C TYR A 209 3.23 9.65 10.97
N TYR A 210 2.00 9.20 11.18
CA TYR A 210 1.40 9.14 12.51
C TYR A 210 0.54 7.90 12.68
N VAL A 211 0.51 7.41 13.91
CA VAL A 211 -0.54 6.48 14.37
C VAL A 211 -1.30 7.14 15.51
N TYR A 212 -2.62 7.05 15.49
CA TYR A 212 -3.51 7.62 16.50
C TYR A 212 -4.34 6.52 17.14
N LEU A 213 -4.40 6.47 18.47
CA LEU A 213 -5.25 5.54 19.20
C LEU A 213 -6.17 6.28 20.16
N SER A 214 -7.46 6.27 19.86
CA SER A 214 -8.52 6.68 20.78
C SER A 214 -9.14 5.45 21.43
N ARG A 215 -8.85 5.22 22.70
CA ARG A 215 -9.50 4.17 23.48
C ARG A 215 -10.80 4.68 24.04
N TRP A 216 -11.89 3.94 23.85
CA TRP A 216 -13.21 4.41 24.31
C TRP A 216 -13.25 4.67 25.82
N GLN A 217 -12.56 3.88 26.65
CA GLN A 217 -12.50 4.13 28.11
C GLN A 217 -11.67 5.36 28.51
N ARG A 218 -10.80 5.87 27.63
CA ARG A 218 -9.88 6.98 27.93
C ARG A 218 -10.25 8.27 27.20
N ARG A 219 -11.42 8.35 26.59
CA ARG A 219 -11.85 9.59 25.94
C ARG A 219 -11.99 10.72 26.96
N PRO A 220 -11.63 11.96 26.60
CA PRO A 220 -11.33 12.45 25.25
C PRO A 220 -9.87 12.30 24.77
N PHE A 221 -9.01 11.56 25.48
CA PHE A 221 -7.59 11.47 25.14
C PHE A 221 -7.31 10.55 23.94
N THR A 222 -6.40 10.99 23.07
CA THR A 222 -5.86 10.21 21.94
C THR A 222 -4.35 10.04 22.15
N GLN A 223 -3.88 8.79 22.09
CA GLN A 223 -2.44 8.49 22.12
C GLN A 223 -1.91 8.60 20.69
N VAL A 224 -0.75 9.23 20.52
CA VAL A 224 -0.17 9.49 19.19
C VAL A 224 1.26 9.01 19.13
N TRP A 225 1.60 8.29 18.06
CA TRP A 225 2.97 7.90 17.73
C TRP A 225 3.40 8.70 16.49
N PRO A 226 4.19 9.78 16.66
CA PRO A 226 4.86 10.42 15.54
C PRO A 226 5.96 9.50 15.00
N ILE A 227 6.09 9.39 13.69
CA ILE A 227 7.03 8.49 13.04
C ILE A 227 7.84 9.27 12.00
N SER A 228 9.16 9.27 12.17
CA SER A 228 10.10 9.86 11.22
C SER A 228 10.25 8.99 9.97
N LEU A 229 10.45 9.62 8.81
CA LEU A 229 10.80 8.92 7.56
C LEU A 229 12.05 8.02 7.68
N ARG A 230 12.95 8.36 8.61
CA ARG A 230 14.26 7.71 8.77
C ARG A 230 14.24 6.54 9.75
N GLU A 231 13.11 6.27 10.38
CA GLU A 231 12.96 5.28 11.45
C GLU A 231 12.09 4.10 11.01
N PRO A 232 12.31 2.90 11.57
CA PRO A 232 11.38 1.78 11.36
C PRO A 232 10.00 2.10 11.93
N LEU A 233 8.96 1.53 11.31
CA LEU A 233 7.59 1.66 11.80
C LEU A 233 7.44 0.96 13.17
N PRO A 234 6.70 1.56 14.12
CA PRO A 234 6.60 1.03 15.47
C PRO A 234 5.66 -0.18 15.56
N THR A 235 5.85 -0.98 16.60
CA THR A 235 4.79 -1.88 17.08
C THR A 235 3.80 -1.09 17.94
N VAL A 236 2.52 -1.11 17.58
CA VAL A 236 1.45 -0.35 18.26
C VAL A 236 0.43 -1.27 18.91
N PRO A 237 -0.22 -0.85 20.01
CA PRO A 237 -1.21 -1.69 20.68
C PRO A 237 -2.57 -1.65 19.97
N VAL A 238 -3.17 -2.82 19.79
CA VAL A 238 -4.54 -2.99 19.31
C VAL A 238 -5.41 -3.44 20.48
N PRO A 239 -6.24 -2.54 21.04
CA PRO A 239 -7.03 -2.87 22.23
C PRO A 239 -8.13 -3.88 21.96
N LEU A 240 -8.46 -4.66 23.00
CA LEU A 240 -9.60 -5.58 23.05
C LEU A 240 -10.54 -5.19 24.20
N LEU A 241 -11.59 -5.98 24.43
CA LEU A 241 -12.47 -5.75 25.59
C LEU A 241 -11.75 -6.16 26.88
N PRO A 242 -11.87 -5.38 27.97
CA PRO A 242 -11.38 -5.82 29.28
C PRO A 242 -12.02 -7.15 29.69
N PRO A 243 -11.28 -8.07 30.34
CA PRO A 243 -9.91 -7.91 30.83
C PRO A 243 -8.83 -8.34 29.83
N ASP A 244 -9.17 -8.62 28.57
CA ASP A 244 -8.20 -9.10 27.58
C ASP A 244 -7.17 -7.99 27.28
N PRO A 245 -5.85 -8.33 27.24
CA PRO A 245 -4.80 -7.35 26.99
C PRO A 245 -4.80 -6.88 25.53
N ASP A 246 -4.11 -5.78 25.26
CA ASP A 246 -3.88 -5.33 23.89
C ASP A 246 -3.04 -6.36 23.10
N VAL A 247 -3.36 -6.50 21.82
CA VAL A 247 -2.58 -7.29 20.87
C VAL A 247 -1.51 -6.39 20.23
N PRO A 248 -0.24 -6.82 20.16
CA PRO A 248 0.79 -6.06 19.45
C PRO A 248 0.57 -6.13 17.93
N LEU A 249 0.57 -4.98 17.26
CA LEU A 249 0.59 -4.85 15.81
C LEU A 249 1.94 -4.29 15.38
N ASP A 250 2.80 -5.14 14.83
CA ASP A 250 4.10 -4.73 14.28
C ASP A 250 3.89 -4.21 12.84
N LEU A 251 3.80 -2.88 12.72
CA LEU A 251 3.57 -2.19 11.46
C LEU A 251 4.72 -2.38 10.47
N GLN A 252 5.96 -2.50 10.95
CA GLN A 252 7.10 -2.73 10.07
C GLN A 252 6.99 -4.10 9.41
N ALA A 253 6.66 -5.13 10.19
CA ALA A 253 6.44 -6.47 9.67
C ALA A 253 5.25 -6.52 8.69
N ALA A 254 4.18 -5.76 8.95
CA ALA A 254 3.03 -5.68 8.03
C ALA A 254 3.42 -5.06 6.68
N VAL A 255 4.16 -3.94 6.68
CA VAL A 255 4.67 -3.32 5.45
C VAL A 255 5.64 -4.23 4.71
N GLN A 256 6.55 -4.88 5.43
CA GLN A 256 7.49 -5.83 4.82
C GLN A 256 6.75 -7.00 4.14
N ALA A 257 5.68 -7.51 4.77
CA ALA A 257 4.85 -8.55 4.16
C ALA A 257 4.18 -8.09 2.86
N CYS A 258 3.81 -6.81 2.74
CA CYS A 258 3.30 -6.25 1.48
C CYS A 258 4.39 -6.21 0.39
N PHE A 259 5.62 -5.79 0.73
CA PHE A 259 6.76 -5.85 -0.19
C PHE A 259 7.07 -7.29 -0.61
N ASP A 260 7.09 -8.24 0.32
CA ASP A 260 7.36 -9.65 0.01
C ASP A 260 6.28 -10.27 -0.89
N LEU A 261 5.01 -9.82 -0.74
CA LEU A 261 3.88 -10.30 -1.52
C LEU A 261 3.88 -9.72 -2.95
N VAL A 262 4.00 -8.40 -3.09
CA VAL A 262 3.81 -7.69 -4.38
C VAL A 262 5.14 -7.43 -5.09
N GLY A 263 6.21 -7.19 -4.35
CA GLY A 263 7.51 -6.77 -4.86
C GLY A 263 7.46 -5.37 -5.46
N TYR A 264 6.98 -4.39 -4.67
CA TYR A 264 6.79 -2.99 -5.06
C TYR A 264 8.07 -2.32 -5.56
N GLU A 265 9.24 -2.74 -5.08
CA GLU A 265 10.54 -2.21 -5.52
C GLU A 265 10.78 -2.36 -7.03
N ARG A 266 10.01 -3.23 -7.70
CA ARG A 266 10.05 -3.43 -9.17
C ARG A 266 9.10 -2.50 -9.94
N LEU A 267 8.14 -1.92 -9.24
CA LEU A 267 7.07 -1.08 -9.78
C LEU A 267 7.33 0.41 -9.51
N LEU A 268 8.08 0.73 -8.44
CA LEU A 268 8.39 2.08 -8.04
C LEU A 268 9.57 2.66 -8.84
N ASN A 269 9.40 3.87 -9.39
CA ASN A 269 10.49 4.58 -10.05
C ASN A 269 11.32 5.39 -9.04
N TYR A 270 12.39 4.80 -8.53
CA TYR A 270 13.31 5.47 -7.62
C TYR A 270 14.25 6.50 -8.27
N ALA A 271 14.21 6.66 -9.60
CA ALA A 271 14.98 7.70 -10.29
C ALA A 271 14.38 9.10 -10.04
N ASP A 272 13.05 9.18 -9.96
CA ASP A 272 12.32 10.42 -9.73
C ASP A 272 12.32 10.80 -8.25
N SER A 273 11.90 12.03 -7.94
CA SER A 273 11.61 12.41 -6.54
C SER A 273 10.38 11.65 -6.02
N PRO A 274 10.30 11.39 -4.70
CA PRO A 274 9.08 10.84 -4.11
C PRO A 274 7.86 11.72 -4.45
N PRO A 275 6.65 11.14 -4.48
CA PRO A 275 5.41 11.88 -4.64
C PRO A 275 5.30 13.07 -3.67
N PRO A 276 4.58 14.13 -4.06
CA PRO A 276 4.33 15.29 -3.21
C PRO A 276 3.81 14.92 -1.81
N PRO A 277 4.05 15.76 -0.79
CA PRO A 277 4.78 17.03 -0.83
C PRO A 277 6.30 16.82 -0.99
N ALA A 278 6.97 17.85 -1.50
CA ALA A 278 8.42 17.87 -1.58
C ALA A 278 9.03 17.67 -0.18
N LEU A 279 10.05 16.81 -0.11
CA LEU A 279 10.81 16.61 1.12
C LEU A 279 11.62 17.87 1.43
N GLY A 280 11.81 18.15 2.73
CA GLY A 280 12.80 19.14 3.16
C GLY A 280 14.20 18.75 2.69
N GLU A 281 15.11 19.72 2.59
CA GLU A 281 16.44 19.52 1.99
C GLU A 281 17.22 18.37 2.65
N GLU A 282 17.18 18.25 3.98
CA GLU A 282 17.86 17.18 4.71
C GLU A 282 17.28 15.80 4.41
N ASP A 283 15.95 15.67 4.37
CA ASP A 283 15.28 14.41 4.06
C ASP A 283 15.49 14.02 2.60
N ALA A 284 15.46 15.00 1.68
CA ALA A 284 15.75 14.76 0.27
C ALA A 284 17.19 14.26 0.05
N ALA A 285 18.17 14.88 0.72
CA ALA A 285 19.57 14.44 0.69
C ALA A 285 19.73 13.01 1.25
N TRP A 286 19.10 12.75 2.40
CA TRP A 286 19.12 11.43 3.03
C TRP A 286 18.47 10.35 2.14
N VAL A 287 17.32 10.63 1.54
CA VAL A 287 16.66 9.72 0.58
C VAL A 287 17.58 9.42 -0.59
N ALA A 288 18.22 10.44 -1.17
CA ALA A 288 19.13 10.27 -2.28
C ALA A 288 20.36 9.40 -1.90
N ASP A 289 20.94 9.60 -0.72
CA ASP A 289 22.04 8.77 -0.20
C ASP A 289 21.62 7.32 0.02
N ARG A 290 20.43 7.09 0.60
CA ARG A 290 19.86 5.75 0.80
C ARG A 290 19.69 5.00 -0.52
N LEU A 291 19.11 5.68 -1.52
CA LEU A 291 18.90 5.08 -2.85
C LEU A 291 20.22 4.78 -3.56
N ARG A 292 21.23 5.66 -3.44
CA ARG A 292 22.59 5.38 -3.94
C ARG A 292 23.22 4.17 -3.26
N ALA A 293 23.16 4.10 -1.93
CA ALA A 293 23.71 3.00 -1.15
C ALA A 293 23.04 1.65 -1.47
N ALA A 294 21.74 1.68 -1.79
CA ALA A 294 20.97 0.52 -2.22
C ALA A 294 21.11 0.18 -3.72
N GLY A 295 21.82 1.01 -4.51
CA GLY A 295 22.05 0.79 -5.94
C GLY A 295 20.90 1.21 -6.85
N TRP A 296 19.94 1.99 -6.35
CA TRP A 296 18.80 2.51 -7.10
C TRP A 296 19.06 3.84 -7.80
N ARG A 297 20.13 4.56 -7.41
CA ARG A 297 20.57 5.80 -8.07
C ARG A 297 22.08 5.79 -8.30
N GLU A 298 22.51 6.41 -9.40
CA GLU A 298 23.93 6.59 -9.67
C GLU A 298 24.57 7.55 -8.66
N ALA A 299 25.85 7.31 -8.35
CA ALA A 299 26.63 8.27 -7.60
C ALA A 299 26.78 9.55 -8.45
N PRO A 300 26.70 10.76 -7.84
CA PRO A 300 26.96 11.98 -8.59
C PRO A 300 28.33 11.84 -9.28
N ALA A 301 28.38 12.13 -10.58
CA ALA A 301 29.64 12.15 -11.30
C ALA A 301 30.61 13.02 -10.52
N LYS A 302 31.76 12.47 -10.12
CA LYS A 302 32.82 13.26 -9.48
C LYS A 302 33.13 14.39 -10.45
N GLY A 303 32.72 15.61 -10.09
CA GLY A 303 32.99 16.81 -10.86
C GLY A 303 34.46 16.81 -11.23
N GLN A 304 34.73 16.96 -12.53
CA GLN A 304 36.03 17.39 -12.99
C GLN A 304 36.31 18.70 -12.25
N HIS A 305 37.17 18.63 -11.25
CA HIS A 305 37.97 19.79 -10.86
C HIS A 305 38.85 20.09 -12.08
N GLU A 306 38.31 20.82 -13.04
CA GLU A 306 39.14 21.63 -13.93
C GLU A 306 39.76 22.70 -13.04
N LYS A 307 41.02 22.43 -12.70
CA LYS A 307 42.01 23.46 -12.50
C LYS A 307 42.03 24.32 -13.76
N GLU A 308 41.69 25.60 -13.61
CA GLU A 308 42.40 26.70 -14.26
C GLU A 308 42.29 27.95 -13.38
#